data_AF-W9DYR7-F1
#
_entry.id   AF-W9DYR7-F1
#
_cell.length_a   1.000
_cell.length_b   1.000
_cell.length_c   1.000
_cell.angle_alpha   90.00
_cell.angle_beta   90.00
_cell.angle_gamma   90.00
#
_symmetry.space_group_name_H-M   'P 1'
#
loop_
_entity.id
_entity.type
_entity.pdbx_description
1 polymer ?
#
loop_
_entity_poly.entity_id
_entity_poly.type
_entity_poly.pdbx_seq_one_letter_code
_entity_poly.pdbx_strand_id
1 'polypeptide(L)'
;MILLKFRRISMDSWIKNLLVTLDEKLDEATKIKIMEACGADCPFTHLNDEKLMEIKKSSGNESEFLQKLSKEWRVIFENGNVYVVFDKCYCPLVNENPEGASKTLCYCTMGNLKKKFRLGLDRDVEIVMEKTVLAGDEECRFRVMV
;
A
#
# COMPACT_ATOMS: atom_id res chain seq x y z
N MET A 1 25.39 -16.65 -4.36
CA MET A 1 24.35 -16.08 -5.25
C MET A 1 23.23 -17.09 -5.57
N ILE A 2 23.54 -18.35 -5.92
CA ILE A 2 22.53 -19.40 -6.23
C ILE A 2 21.61 -19.72 -5.03
N LEU A 3 22.17 -19.89 -3.82
CA LEU A 3 21.40 -20.16 -2.59
C LEU A 3 20.42 -19.04 -2.22
N LEU A 4 20.81 -17.78 -2.42
CA LEU A 4 19.94 -16.61 -2.19
C LEU A 4 18.78 -16.59 -3.19
N LYS A 5 19.05 -16.92 -4.46
CA LYS A 5 18.03 -17.01 -5.51
C LYS A 5 17.03 -18.15 -5.24
N PHE A 6 17.52 -19.32 -4.80
CA PHE A 6 16.68 -20.46 -4.43
C PHE A 6 15.79 -20.17 -3.21
N ARG A 7 16.36 -19.59 -2.14
CA ARG A 7 15.62 -19.18 -0.93
C ARG A 7 14.54 -18.13 -1.22
N ARG A 8 14.75 -17.30 -2.24
CA ARG A 8 13.78 -16.27 -2.64
C ARG A 8 12.61 -16.85 -3.42
N ILE A 9 12.86 -17.79 -4.32
CA ILE A 9 11.82 -18.54 -5.06
C ILE A 9 10.89 -19.29 -4.10
N SER A 10 11.45 -19.91 -3.05
CA SER A 10 10.64 -20.60 -2.04
C SER A 10 9.75 -19.64 -1.25
N MET A 11 10.19 -18.40 -1.02
CA MET A 11 9.42 -17.40 -0.28
C MET A 11 8.27 -16.82 -1.12
N ASP A 12 8.53 -16.45 -2.39
CA ASP A 12 7.48 -15.96 -3.32
C ASP A 12 6.35 -16.98 -3.45
N SER A 13 6.72 -18.24 -3.70
CA SER A 13 5.74 -19.34 -3.83
C SER A 13 4.93 -19.53 -2.55
N TRP A 14 5.58 -19.44 -1.38
CA TRP A 14 4.88 -19.57 -0.09
C TRP A 14 3.92 -18.41 0.16
N ILE A 15 4.33 -17.17 -0.13
CA ILE A 15 3.48 -15.98 0.02
C ILE A 15 2.26 -16.07 -0.90
N LYS A 16 2.45 -16.45 -2.16
CA LYS A 16 1.34 -16.66 -3.11
C LYS A 16 0.36 -17.71 -2.60
N ASN A 17 0.87 -18.85 -2.14
CA ASN A 17 0.03 -19.90 -1.59
C ASN A 17 -0.71 -19.44 -0.32
N LEU A 18 -0.06 -18.68 0.56
CA LEU A 18 -0.70 -18.07 1.72
C LEU A 18 -1.87 -17.18 1.28
N LEU A 19 -1.64 -16.26 0.34
CA LEU A 19 -2.67 -15.33 -0.13
C LEU A 19 -3.86 -16.05 -0.75
N VAL A 20 -3.62 -17.06 -1.61
CA VAL A 20 -4.67 -17.92 -2.18
C VAL A 20 -5.43 -18.65 -1.06
N THR A 21 -4.72 -19.17 -0.06
CA THR A 21 -5.36 -19.84 1.08
C THR A 21 -6.23 -18.88 1.87
N LEU A 22 -5.79 -17.62 2.08
CA LEU A 22 -6.63 -16.61 2.72
C LEU A 22 -7.91 -16.37 1.91
N ASP A 23 -7.79 -16.24 0.59
CA ASP A 23 -8.93 -16.06 -0.32
C ASP A 23 -9.95 -17.19 -0.27
N GLU A 24 -9.48 -18.44 -0.16
CA GLU A 24 -10.34 -19.63 -0.10
C GLU A 24 -10.98 -19.85 1.27
N LYS A 25 -10.33 -19.43 2.35
CA LYS A 25 -10.72 -19.82 3.72
C LYS A 25 -11.40 -18.72 4.52
N LEU A 26 -11.22 -17.45 4.13
CA LEU A 26 -11.69 -16.31 4.90
C LEU A 26 -12.65 -15.44 4.11
N ASP A 27 -13.62 -14.87 4.81
CA ASP A 27 -14.45 -13.81 4.24
C ASP A 27 -13.62 -12.55 3.96
N GLU A 28 -14.16 -11.70 3.08
CA GLU A 28 -13.47 -10.48 2.62
C GLU A 28 -13.12 -9.53 3.77
N ALA A 29 -14.03 -9.33 4.72
CA ALA A 29 -13.82 -8.42 5.84
C ALA A 29 -12.66 -8.88 6.73
N THR A 30 -12.56 -10.19 6.97
CA THR A 30 -11.48 -10.79 7.76
C THR A 30 -10.14 -10.67 7.03
N LYS A 31 -10.09 -10.92 5.71
CA LYS A 31 -8.86 -10.74 4.90
C LYS A 31 -8.37 -9.29 4.94
N ILE A 32 -9.27 -8.34 4.71
CA ILE A 32 -8.95 -6.90 4.77
C ILE A 32 -8.36 -6.55 6.13
N LYS A 33 -9.01 -6.96 7.23
CA LYS A 33 -8.54 -6.66 8.59
C LYS A 33 -7.14 -7.20 8.86
N ILE A 34 -6.84 -8.44 8.47
CA ILE A 34 -5.52 -9.06 8.65
C ILE A 34 -4.48 -8.27 7.84
N MET A 35 -4.74 -8.07 6.55
CA MET A 35 -3.77 -7.47 5.65
C MET A 35 -3.52 -5.99 5.99
N GLU A 36 -4.55 -5.24 6.37
CA GLU A 36 -4.39 -3.86 6.84
C GLU A 36 -3.53 -3.76 8.11
N ALA A 37 -3.73 -4.68 9.05
CA ALA A 37 -2.92 -4.73 10.27
C ALA A 37 -1.44 -4.99 9.95
N CYS A 38 -1.14 -5.91 9.02
CA CYS A 38 0.23 -6.10 8.52
C CYS A 38 0.78 -4.84 7.82
N GLY A 39 -0.07 -4.17 7.04
CA GLY A 39 0.25 -2.96 6.29
C GLY A 39 0.67 -1.77 7.14
N ALA A 40 0.02 -1.59 8.28
CA ALA A 40 0.33 -0.51 9.22
C ALA A 40 1.81 -0.53 9.62
N ASP A 41 2.40 -1.71 9.81
CA ASP A 41 3.81 -1.84 10.20
C ASP A 41 4.70 -2.42 9.09
N CYS A 42 4.30 -2.22 7.83
CA CYS A 42 5.06 -2.66 6.68
C CYS A 42 6.49 -2.06 6.69
N PRO A 43 7.55 -2.89 6.76
CA PRO A 43 8.92 -2.41 6.86
C PRO A 43 9.50 -1.93 5.52
N PHE A 44 8.74 -2.12 4.42
CA PHE A 44 9.20 -1.85 3.06
C PHE A 44 8.72 -0.50 2.50
N THR A 45 8.11 0.35 3.33
CA THR A 45 7.61 1.67 2.88
C THR A 45 8.76 2.60 2.50
N HIS A 46 8.65 3.24 1.34
CA HIS A 46 9.60 4.26 0.89
C HIS A 46 9.47 5.58 1.65
N LEU A 47 8.24 5.91 2.08
CA LEU A 47 8.00 7.04 2.97
C LEU A 47 8.00 6.52 4.41
N ASN A 48 9.06 6.76 5.17
CA ASN A 48 9.13 6.40 6.59
C ASN A 48 8.32 7.38 7.45
N ASP A 49 8.08 7.05 8.73
CA ASP A 49 7.28 7.89 9.63
C ASP A 49 7.99 9.22 9.94
N GLU A 50 9.32 9.21 10.08
CA GLU A 50 10.11 10.43 10.37
C GLU A 50 9.94 11.50 9.28
N LYS A 51 10.17 11.14 8.02
CA LYS A 51 10.01 12.02 6.86
C LYS A 51 8.57 12.51 6.71
N LEU A 52 7.58 11.65 6.95
CA LEU A 52 6.18 12.05 6.96
C LEU A 52 5.92 13.13 8.02
N MET A 53 6.45 12.93 9.24
CA MET A 53 6.29 13.88 10.33
C MET A 53 7.03 15.20 10.10
N GLU A 54 8.16 15.18 9.39
CA GLU A 54 8.84 16.41 8.93
C GLU A 54 7.95 17.21 7.95
N ILE A 55 7.38 16.53 6.94
CA ILE A 55 6.45 17.16 5.99
C ILE A 55 5.28 17.80 6.76
N LYS A 56 4.66 17.04 7.66
CA LYS A 56 3.56 17.51 8.51
C LYS A 56 3.94 18.73 9.35
N LYS A 57 5.03 18.66 10.11
CA LYS A 57 5.49 19.78 10.97
C LYS A 57 5.78 21.05 10.18
N SER A 58 6.20 20.90 8.92
CA SER A 58 6.46 22.03 8.05
C SER A 58 5.19 22.66 7.46
N SER A 59 4.03 22.01 7.56
CA SER A 59 2.77 22.45 6.94
C SER A 59 1.85 23.17 7.93
N GLY A 60 1.26 24.29 7.50
CA GLY A 60 0.34 25.08 8.32
C GLY A 60 -1.10 24.58 8.30
N ASN A 61 -1.50 23.76 7.33
CA ASN A 61 -2.83 23.17 7.22
C ASN A 61 -2.84 21.88 6.37
N GLU A 62 -3.98 21.21 6.33
CA GLU A 62 -4.20 19.95 5.58
C GLU A 62 -3.89 20.09 4.08
N SER A 63 -4.36 21.16 3.43
CA SER A 63 -4.08 21.38 2.01
C SER A 63 -2.59 21.53 1.75
N GLU A 64 -1.87 22.29 2.57
CA GLU A 64 -0.42 22.46 2.44
C GLU A 64 0.33 21.14 2.70
N PHE A 65 -0.11 20.35 3.69
CA PHE A 65 0.40 19.01 3.94
C PHE A 65 0.27 18.11 2.71
N LEU A 66 -0.93 18.01 2.13
CA LEU A 66 -1.17 17.16 0.96
C LEU A 66 -0.35 17.63 -0.26
N GLN A 67 -0.22 18.94 -0.47
CA GLN A 67 0.61 19.50 -1.55
C GLN A 67 2.11 19.26 -1.38
N LYS A 68 2.62 19.25 -0.14
CA LYS A 68 4.02 18.88 0.11
C LYS A 68 4.21 17.37 -0.03
N LEU A 69 3.26 16.59 0.48
CA LEU A 69 3.27 15.14 0.36
C LEU A 69 3.28 14.68 -1.11
N SER A 70 2.54 15.36 -2.01
CA SER A 70 2.53 15.05 -3.45
C SER A 70 3.83 15.35 -4.17
N LYS A 71 4.71 16.17 -3.60
CA LYS A 71 6.05 16.45 -4.17
C LYS A 71 7.07 15.39 -3.77
N GLU A 72 6.87 14.77 -2.61
CA GLU A 72 7.79 13.79 -2.02
C GLU A 72 7.33 12.36 -2.25
N TRP A 73 6.04 12.16 -2.50
CA TRP A 73 5.42 10.85 -2.60
C TRP A 73 4.30 10.83 -3.64
N ARG A 74 3.84 9.62 -3.95
CA ARG A 74 2.95 9.25 -5.07
C ARG A 74 1.51 9.77 -4.95
N VAL A 75 1.30 10.89 -4.27
CA VAL A 75 0.01 11.55 -4.14
C VAL A 75 -0.25 12.40 -5.37
N ILE A 76 -1.44 12.24 -5.96
CA ILE A 76 -1.90 13.07 -7.08
C ILE A 76 -3.28 13.66 -6.75
N PHE A 77 -3.59 14.79 -7.39
CA PHE A 77 -4.89 15.44 -7.31
C PHE A 77 -5.58 15.35 -8.67
N GLU A 78 -6.80 14.82 -8.70
CA GLU A 78 -7.56 14.66 -9.95
C GLU A 78 -9.06 14.86 -9.69
N ASN A 79 -9.68 15.78 -10.43
CA ASN A 79 -11.11 16.08 -10.34
C ASN A 79 -11.61 16.35 -8.91
N GLY A 80 -10.80 17.06 -8.11
CA GLY A 80 -11.12 17.36 -6.70
C GLY A 80 -10.88 16.20 -5.72
N ASN A 81 -10.33 15.08 -6.19
CA ASN A 81 -10.02 13.92 -5.35
C ASN A 81 -8.51 13.78 -5.15
N VAL A 82 -8.14 13.12 -4.05
CA VAL A 82 -6.76 12.78 -3.71
C VAL A 82 -6.55 11.28 -3.92
N TYR A 83 -5.49 10.92 -4.64
CA TYR A 83 -5.13 9.53 -4.91
C TYR A 83 -3.69 9.25 -4.54
N VAL A 84 -3.39 8.01 -4.16
CA VAL A 84 -2.03 7.46 -4.21
C VAL A 84 -1.95 6.50 -5.39
N VAL A 85 -1.00 6.73 -6.31
CA VAL A 85 -0.90 6.00 -7.57
C VAL A 85 0.43 5.29 -7.73
N PHE A 86 0.38 4.00 -8.08
CA PHE A 86 1.56 3.19 -8.38
C PHE A 86 1.47 2.67 -9.82
N ASP A 87 2.47 3.00 -10.64
CA ASP A 87 2.61 2.60 -12.05
C ASP A 87 2.96 1.10 -12.23
N LYS A 88 3.31 0.42 -11.14
CA LYS A 88 3.54 -1.03 -11.08
C LYS A 88 3.44 -1.53 -9.64
N CYS A 89 3.49 -2.85 -9.45
CA CYS A 89 3.63 -3.42 -8.11
C CYS A 89 5.05 -3.19 -7.56
N TYR A 90 5.16 -2.49 -6.43
CA TYR A 90 6.43 -2.25 -5.73
C TYR A 90 6.67 -3.14 -4.53
N CYS A 91 5.69 -3.98 -4.13
CA CYS A 91 5.80 -4.81 -2.93
C CYS A 91 6.96 -5.82 -3.08
N PRO A 92 8.03 -5.75 -2.26
CA PRO A 92 9.19 -6.64 -2.41
C PRO A 92 8.89 -8.12 -2.22
N LEU A 93 7.70 -8.45 -1.68
CA LEU A 93 7.24 -9.81 -1.49
C LEU A 93 6.88 -10.51 -2.80
N VAL A 94 6.47 -9.75 -3.83
CA VAL A 94 5.96 -10.30 -5.10
C VAL A 94 6.39 -9.53 -6.35
N ASN A 95 7.04 -8.35 -6.22
CA ASN A 95 7.29 -7.45 -7.36
C ASN A 95 8.22 -8.04 -8.44
N GLU A 96 9.06 -9.02 -8.12
CA GLU A 96 9.90 -9.72 -9.11
C GLU A 96 9.10 -10.72 -9.94
N ASN A 97 7.98 -11.21 -9.42
CA ASN A 97 7.11 -12.17 -10.08
C ASN A 97 5.65 -11.93 -9.63
N PRO A 98 4.98 -10.87 -10.09
CA PRO A 98 3.64 -10.53 -9.62
C PRO A 98 2.56 -11.51 -10.11
N GLU A 99 2.85 -12.27 -11.17
CA GLU A 99 1.91 -13.24 -11.73
C GLU A 99 1.53 -14.32 -10.70
N GLY A 100 0.21 -14.56 -10.57
CA GLY A 100 -0.36 -15.50 -9.61
C GLY A 100 -0.41 -15.00 -8.17
N ALA A 101 0.10 -13.80 -7.86
CA ALA A 101 -0.11 -13.18 -6.55
C ALA A 101 -1.53 -12.58 -6.47
N SER A 102 -2.28 -12.96 -5.44
CA SER A 102 -3.63 -12.42 -5.25
C SER A 102 -3.62 -10.93 -4.88
N LYS A 103 -4.62 -10.20 -5.40
CA LYS A 103 -4.91 -8.81 -5.03
C LYS A 103 -5.16 -8.61 -3.54
N THR A 104 -5.45 -9.67 -2.77
CA THR A 104 -5.57 -9.60 -1.30
C THR A 104 -4.31 -9.02 -0.65
N LEU A 105 -3.13 -9.19 -1.27
CA LEU A 105 -1.92 -8.55 -0.81
C LEU A 105 -2.02 -7.01 -0.79
N CYS A 106 -2.76 -6.41 -1.71
CA CYS A 106 -2.89 -4.95 -1.85
C CYS A 106 -3.62 -4.30 -0.67
N TYR A 107 -4.38 -5.05 0.13
CA TYR A 107 -4.91 -4.57 1.40
C TYR A 107 -3.81 -4.25 2.43
N CYS A 108 -2.61 -4.85 2.29
CA CYS A 108 -1.42 -4.44 3.04
C CYS A 108 -0.99 -3.02 2.66
N THR A 109 -0.99 -2.68 1.37
CA THR A 109 -0.74 -1.30 0.95
C THR A 109 -1.83 -0.37 1.50
N MET A 110 -3.10 -0.77 1.46
CA MET A 110 -4.21 0.01 2.02
C MET A 110 -4.01 0.32 3.52
N GLY A 111 -3.61 -0.66 4.33
CA GLY A 111 -3.29 -0.45 5.74
C GLY A 111 -2.12 0.50 5.97
N ASN A 112 -1.08 0.41 5.13
CA ASN A 112 0.03 1.35 5.18
C ASN A 112 -0.42 2.78 4.89
N LEU A 113 -1.22 2.97 3.83
CA LEU A 113 -1.76 4.27 3.46
C LEU A 113 -2.65 4.84 4.58
N LYS A 114 -3.55 4.04 5.16
CA LYS A 114 -4.38 4.44 6.30
C LYS A 114 -3.54 4.97 7.46
N LYS A 115 -2.47 4.27 7.85
CA LYS A 115 -1.55 4.75 8.90
C LYS A 115 -0.89 6.08 8.51
N LYS A 116 -0.36 6.20 7.29
CA LYS A 116 0.35 7.41 6.84
C LYS A 116 -0.57 8.62 6.81
N PHE A 117 -1.76 8.51 6.25
CA PHE A 117 -2.72 9.61 6.22
C PHE A 117 -3.23 9.94 7.62
N ARG A 118 -3.47 8.93 8.48
CA ARG A 118 -3.83 9.18 9.88
C ARG A 118 -2.76 9.97 10.64
N LEU A 119 -1.49 9.58 10.51
CA LEU A 119 -0.38 10.29 11.14
C LEU A 119 -0.22 11.71 10.57
N GLY A 120 -0.38 11.86 9.26
CA GLY A 120 -0.27 13.14 8.56
C GLY A 120 -1.38 14.13 8.90
N LEU A 121 -2.61 13.65 9.06
CA LEU A 121 -3.83 14.45 9.19
C LEU A 121 -4.43 14.48 10.60
N ASP A 122 -3.88 13.74 11.55
CA ASP A 122 -4.38 13.62 12.93
C ASP A 122 -5.83 13.14 13.06
N ARG A 123 -6.31 12.38 12.06
CA ARG A 123 -7.64 11.78 12.06
C ARG A 123 -7.64 10.48 11.29
N ASP A 124 -8.55 9.56 11.61
CA ASP A 124 -8.75 8.39 10.75
C ASP A 124 -9.27 8.83 9.37
N VAL A 125 -8.78 8.16 8.33
CA VAL A 125 -9.11 8.45 6.93
C VAL A 125 -9.46 7.15 6.24
N GLU A 126 -10.57 7.18 5.49
CA GLU A 126 -10.95 6.07 4.63
C GLU A 126 -10.07 6.07 3.37
N ILE A 127 -9.63 4.88 3.00
CA ILE A 127 -8.89 4.63 1.76
C ILE A 127 -9.70 3.64 0.95
N VAL A 128 -10.04 3.99 -0.29
CA VAL A 128 -10.75 3.12 -1.23
C VAL A 128 -9.75 2.57 -2.23
N MET A 129 -9.59 1.25 -2.29
CA MET A 129 -8.77 0.56 -3.29
C MET A 129 -9.58 0.40 -4.59
N GLU A 130 -9.37 1.28 -5.55
CA GLU A 130 -10.14 1.31 -6.81
C GLU A 130 -9.53 0.39 -7.87
N LYS A 131 -8.20 0.38 -7.98
CA LYS A 131 -7.46 -0.41 -8.98
C LYS A 131 -6.20 -0.98 -8.39
N THR A 132 -5.78 -2.16 -8.85
CA THR A 132 -4.47 -2.72 -8.50
C THR A 132 -3.88 -3.55 -9.63
N VAL A 133 -2.57 -3.46 -9.81
CA VAL A 133 -1.83 -4.29 -10.78
C VAL A 133 -2.00 -5.79 -10.51
N LEU A 134 -2.13 -6.21 -9.24
CA LEU A 134 -2.39 -7.61 -8.89
C LEU A 134 -3.82 -8.06 -9.22
N ALA A 135 -4.74 -7.13 -9.48
CA ALA A 135 -6.07 -7.41 -10.02
C ALA A 135 -6.10 -7.35 -11.57
N GLY A 136 -4.98 -7.06 -12.22
CA GLY A 136 -4.86 -6.96 -13.68
C GLY A 136 -5.00 -5.54 -14.24
N ASP A 137 -5.06 -4.51 -13.40
CA ASP A 137 -5.06 -3.11 -13.86
C ASP A 137 -3.67 -2.66 -14.33
N GLU A 138 -3.63 -1.60 -15.15
CA GLU A 138 -2.37 -0.99 -15.62
C GLU A 138 -1.62 -0.22 -14.50
N GLU A 139 -2.35 0.24 -13.49
CA GLU A 139 -1.80 0.95 -12.34
C GLU A 139 -2.62 0.63 -11.07
N CYS A 140 -2.00 0.81 -9.90
CA CYS A 140 -2.73 0.81 -8.65
C CYS A 140 -3.25 2.22 -8.34
N ARG A 141 -4.51 2.31 -7.93
CA ARG A 141 -5.14 3.56 -7.49
C ARG A 141 -5.84 3.38 -6.15
N PHE A 142 -5.43 4.18 -5.18
CA PHE A 142 -6.04 4.26 -3.86
C PHE A 142 -6.58 5.66 -3.63
N ARG A 143 -7.89 5.81 -3.55
CA ARG A 143 -8.54 7.09 -3.26
C ARG A 143 -8.47 7.37 -1.76
N VAL A 144 -8.07 8.59 -1.41
CA VAL A 144 -8.00 9.09 -0.04
C VAL A 144 -9.23 9.96 0.19
N MET A 145 -10.04 9.62 1.18
CA MET A 145 -11.28 10.34 1.48
C MET A 145 -10.99 11.51 2.44
N VAL A 146 -10.62 12.66 1.85
CA VAL A 146 -10.25 13.90 2.55
C VAL A 146 -11.09 15.08 2.10
#